data_AF-A0A924AC39-F1
#
_entry.id   AF-A0A924AC39-F1
#
_cell.length_a   1.000
_cell.length_b   1.000
_cell.length_c   1.000
_cell.angle_alpha   90.00
_cell.angle_beta   90.00
_cell.angle_gamma   90.00
#
_symmetry.space_group_name_H-M   'P 1'
#
loop_
_entity.id
_entity.type
_entity.pdbx_description
1 polymer ?
#
loop_
_entity_poly.entity_id
_entity_poly.type
_entity_poly.pdbx_seq_one_letter_code
_entity_poly.pdbx_strand_id
1 'polypeptide(L)'
;MLAGQPHDFADTVEVDRPEAIRQFMLDTLGEDGASAFASLKQRIILARDVQTLWYLRTGLMAALCDMHGEQTARDLLARVNEEFEGMLPEGLNSRPSPLSR
;
A
#
# COMPACT_ATOMS: atom_id res chain seq x y z
N MET A 1 37.93 26.58 -19.74
CA MET A 1 36.51 26.83 -19.38
C MET A 1 35.64 25.99 -20.30
N LEU A 2 34.52 25.47 -19.76
CA LEU A 2 33.57 24.47 -20.28
C LEU A 2 33.99 23.00 -20.12
N ALA A 3 33.75 22.46 -18.92
CA ALA A 3 33.50 21.04 -18.72
C ALA A 3 32.06 20.75 -19.19
N GLY A 4 31.90 19.67 -19.95
CA GLY A 4 30.59 19.18 -20.38
C GLY A 4 29.85 18.49 -19.24
N GLN A 5 28.53 18.44 -19.38
CA GLN A 5 27.70 17.33 -18.92
C GLN A 5 26.39 17.39 -19.73
N PRO A 6 26.12 16.44 -20.64
CA PRO A 6 24.74 16.14 -21.00
C PRO A 6 24.09 15.55 -19.75
N HIS A 7 23.09 16.24 -19.19
CA HIS A 7 22.22 15.62 -18.22
C HIS A 7 21.39 14.61 -19.00
N ASP A 8 21.83 13.37 -18.93
CA ASP A 8 21.08 12.19 -19.33
C ASP A 8 19.80 12.20 -18.49
N PHE A 9 18.72 12.79 -19.02
CA PHE A 9 17.39 12.60 -18.47
C PHE A 9 16.94 11.21 -18.90
N ALA A 10 17.62 10.19 -18.39
CA ALA A 10 16.94 8.95 -18.11
C ALA A 10 15.83 9.31 -17.12
N ASP A 11 14.66 9.61 -17.68
CA ASP A 11 13.36 9.60 -17.02
C ASP A 11 13.15 8.16 -16.53
N THR A 12 13.96 7.76 -15.55
CA THR A 12 13.65 6.63 -14.71
C THR A 12 12.53 7.19 -13.89
N VAL A 13 11.30 6.90 -14.29
CA VAL A 13 10.12 7.19 -13.49
C VAL A 13 10.40 6.56 -12.13
N GLU A 14 10.92 7.36 -11.19
CA GLU A 14 10.97 7.01 -9.80
C GLU A 14 9.51 6.91 -9.41
N VAL A 15 8.95 5.70 -9.55
CA VAL A 15 7.56 5.44 -9.23
C VAL A 15 7.41 5.93 -7.80
N ASP A 16 6.61 6.98 -7.64
CA ASP A 16 6.33 7.56 -6.33
C ASP A 16 5.90 6.40 -5.44
N ARG A 17 6.77 6.04 -4.48
CA ARG A 17 6.61 4.87 -3.64
C ARG A 17 5.21 4.79 -2.99
N PRO A 18 4.56 5.90 -2.56
CA PRO A 18 3.15 5.92 -2.15
C PRO A 18 2.16 5.52 -3.26
N GLU A 19 2.39 5.94 -4.50
CA GLU A 19 1.53 5.62 -5.63
C GLU A 19 1.58 4.12 -5.98
N ALA A 20 2.75 3.49 -5.89
CA ALA A 20 2.88 2.03 -6.06
C ALA A 20 2.02 1.27 -5.03
N ILE A 21 2.13 1.62 -3.75
CA ILE A 21 1.31 1.04 -2.67
C ILE A 21 -0.18 1.25 -2.93
N ARG A 22 -0.56 2.46 -3.38
CA ARG A 22 -1.96 2.79 -3.69
C ARG A 22 -2.52 1.87 -4.77
N GLN A 23 -1.78 1.68 -5.86
CA GLN A 23 -2.17 0.76 -6.93
C GLN A 23 -2.26 -0.67 -6.41
N PHE A 24 -1.30 -1.11 -5.60
CA PHE A 24 -1.30 -2.46 -5.02
C PHE A 24 -2.51 -2.72 -4.11
N MET A 25 -2.89 -1.73 -3.27
CA MET A 25 -4.10 -1.82 -2.44
C MET A 25 -5.39 -1.88 -3.27
N LEU A 26 -5.45 -1.15 -4.38
CA LEU A 26 -6.60 -1.17 -5.30
C LEU A 26 -6.69 -2.48 -6.08
N ASP A 27 -5.56 -3.02 -6.54
CA ASP A 27 -5.46 -4.33 -7.18
C ASP A 27 -5.92 -5.44 -6.23
N THR A 28 -5.42 -5.40 -4.98
CA THR A 28 -5.81 -6.36 -3.93
C THR A 28 -7.31 -6.31 -3.62
N LEU A 29 -7.92 -5.11 -3.67
CA LEU A 29 -9.37 -4.95 -3.47
C LEU A 29 -10.18 -5.49 -4.67
N GLY A 30 -9.59 -5.49 -5.87
CA GLY A 30 -10.22 -5.94 -7.10
C GLY A 30 -11.44 -5.11 -7.51
N GLU A 31 -12.04 -5.45 -8.65
CA GLU A 31 -13.22 -4.73 -9.18
C GLU A 31 -14.48 -4.95 -8.31
N ASP A 32 -14.66 -6.17 -7.80
CA ASP A 32 -15.78 -6.54 -6.93
C ASP A 32 -15.73 -5.76 -5.61
N GLY A 33 -14.58 -5.77 -4.93
CA GLY A 33 -14.37 -4.99 -3.71
C GLY A 33 -14.41 -3.48 -3.97
N ALA A 34 -13.94 -3.01 -5.13
CA ALA A 34 -14.02 -1.61 -5.51
C ALA A 34 -15.48 -1.15 -5.70
N SER A 35 -16.38 -2.04 -6.09
CA SER A 35 -17.81 -1.79 -6.21
C SER A 35 -18.52 -1.86 -4.85
N ALA A 36 -18.27 -2.92 -4.08
CA ALA A 36 -18.87 -3.13 -2.76
C ALA A 36 -18.41 -2.11 -1.71
N PHE A 37 -17.14 -1.67 -1.78
CA PHE A 37 -16.51 -0.77 -0.83
C PHE A 37 -16.06 0.55 -1.49
N ALA A 38 -16.96 1.19 -2.25
CA ALA A 38 -16.69 2.44 -2.96
C ALA A 38 -16.07 3.53 -2.08
N SER A 39 -16.52 3.67 -0.83
CA SER A 39 -15.96 4.62 0.13
C SER A 39 -14.49 4.32 0.49
N LEU A 40 -14.14 3.04 0.66
CA LEU A 40 -12.76 2.62 0.92
C LEU A 40 -11.88 2.86 -0.31
N LYS A 41 -12.36 2.46 -1.50
CA LYS A 41 -11.69 2.73 -2.78
C LYS A 41 -11.36 4.21 -2.93
N GLN A 42 -12.32 5.11 -2.72
CA GLN A 42 -12.08 6.55 -2.84
C GLN A 42 -11.04 7.05 -1.84
N ARG A 43 -11.05 6.55 -0.60
CA ARG A 43 -10.04 6.92 0.40
C ARG A 43 -8.64 6.47 0.00
N ILE A 44 -8.50 5.28 -0.58
CA ILE A 44 -7.23 4.77 -1.11
C ILE A 44 -6.77 5.67 -2.26
N ILE A 45 -7.64 5.97 -3.23
CA ILE A 45 -7.33 6.86 -4.38
C ILE A 45 -6.82 8.23 -3.92
N LEU A 46 -7.44 8.81 -2.89
CA LEU A 46 -7.14 10.16 -2.42
C LEU A 46 -5.98 10.23 -1.41
N ALA A 47 -5.48 9.10 -0.92
CA ALA A 47 -4.39 9.07 0.05
C ALA A 47 -3.07 9.49 -0.59
N ARG A 48 -2.52 10.63 -0.14
CA ARG A 48 -1.30 11.25 -0.69
C ARG A 48 -0.02 10.85 0.03
N ASP A 49 -0.12 10.19 1.17
CA ASP A 49 1.00 9.87 2.04
C ASP A 49 0.89 8.43 2.54
N VAL A 50 2.06 7.83 2.81
CA VAL A 50 2.24 6.44 3.24
C VAL A 50 1.54 6.16 4.57
N GLN A 51 1.52 7.11 5.51
CA GLN A 51 0.85 6.95 6.81
C GLN A 51 -0.66 6.80 6.60
N THR A 52 -1.24 7.61 5.72
CA THR A 52 -2.67 7.52 5.40
C THR A 52 -3.01 6.15 4.80
N LEU A 53 -2.21 5.67 3.86
CA LEU A 53 -2.35 4.33 3.26
C LEU A 53 -2.22 3.23 4.33
N TRP A 54 -1.26 3.37 5.25
CA TRP A 54 -1.06 2.44 6.36
C TRP A 54 -2.27 2.35 7.29
N TYR A 55 -2.95 3.47 7.58
CA TYR A 55 -4.18 3.42 8.37
C TYR A 55 -5.34 2.76 7.61
N LEU A 56 -5.41 2.98 6.29
CA LEU A 56 -6.43 2.37 5.43
C LEU A 56 -6.28 0.85 5.32
N ARG A 57 -5.11 0.29 5.64
CA ARG A 57 -4.91 -1.17 5.67
C ARG A 57 -5.88 -1.90 6.59
N THR A 58 -6.31 -1.27 7.69
CA THR A 58 -7.29 -1.87 8.62
C THR A 58 -8.69 -1.92 8.00
N GLY A 59 -9.06 -0.89 7.23
CA GLY A 59 -10.29 -0.89 6.42
C GLY A 59 -10.22 -1.90 5.28
N LEU A 60 -9.05 -2.04 4.64
CA LEU A 60 -8.81 -3.05 3.62
C LEU A 60 -8.94 -4.46 4.17
N MET A 61 -8.38 -4.75 5.35
CA MET A 61 -8.54 -6.03 6.03
C MET A 61 -10.02 -6.37 6.27
N ALA A 62 -10.81 -5.42 6.75
CA ALA A 62 -12.24 -5.64 6.98
C ALA A 62 -13.00 -5.96 5.67
N ALA A 63 -12.71 -5.24 4.59
CA ALA A 63 -13.29 -5.50 3.28
C ALA A 63 -12.91 -6.89 2.75
N LEU A 64 -11.61 -7.25 2.83
CA LEU A 64 -11.12 -8.55 2.39
C LEU A 64 -11.71 -9.71 3.22
N CYS A 65 -11.90 -9.52 4.52
CA CYS A 65 -12.57 -10.51 5.38
C CYS A 65 -14.01 -10.75 4.97
N ASP A 66 -14.75 -9.69 4.63
CA ASP A 66 -16.14 -9.78 4.19
C ASP A 66 -16.25 -10.51 2.83
N MET A 67 -15.30 -10.26 1.93
CA MET A 67 -15.28 -10.86 0.59
C MET A 67 -14.77 -12.30 0.55
N HIS A 68 -13.72 -12.61 1.31
CA HIS A 68 -12.94 -13.85 1.14
C HIS A 68 -12.76 -14.66 2.43
N GLY A 69 -13.23 -14.15 3.57
CA GLY A 69 -12.98 -14.72 4.88
C GLY A 69 -11.62 -14.33 5.46
N GLU A 70 -11.48 -14.50 6.78
CA GLU A 70 -10.34 -13.97 7.54
C GLU A 70 -8.99 -14.55 7.10
N GLN A 71 -8.92 -15.84 6.81
CA GLN A 71 -7.66 -16.51 6.47
C GLN A 71 -7.05 -15.93 5.18
N THR A 72 -7.84 -15.85 4.12
CA THR A 72 -7.42 -15.28 2.82
C THR A 72 -7.13 -13.79 2.95
N ALA A 73 -7.95 -13.06 3.70
CA ALA A 73 -7.75 -11.64 3.94
C ALA A 73 -6.40 -11.35 4.62
N ARG A 74 -5.99 -12.18 5.58
CA ARG A 74 -4.69 -12.04 6.25
C ARG A 74 -3.52 -12.25 5.30
N ASP A 75 -3.59 -13.23 4.39
CA ASP A 75 -2.54 -13.50 3.40
C ASP A 75 -2.39 -12.33 2.42
N LEU A 76 -3.51 -11.86 1.88
CA LEU A 76 -3.53 -10.69 1.00
C LEU A 76 -3.01 -9.43 1.70
N LEU A 77 -3.42 -9.18 2.95
CA LEU A 77 -2.95 -8.04 3.72
C LEU A 77 -1.46 -8.15 4.09
N ALA A 78 -0.93 -9.36 4.30
CA ALA A 78 0.49 -9.56 4.56
C ALA A 78 1.32 -9.06 3.36
N ARG A 79 0.92 -9.43 2.14
CA ARG A 79 1.56 -8.95 0.90
C ARG A 79 1.48 -7.44 0.76
N VAL A 80 0.33 -6.84 1.11
CA VAL A 80 0.19 -5.37 1.13
C VAL A 80 1.15 -4.74 2.15
N ASN A 81 1.32 -5.34 3.33
CA ASN A 81 2.21 -4.81 4.37
C ASN A 81 3.69 -4.85 3.97
N GLU A 82 4.11 -5.84 3.18
CA GLU A 82 5.49 -5.92 2.64
C GLU A 82 5.83 -4.68 1.81
N GLU A 83 4.88 -4.13 1.06
CA GLU A 83 5.08 -2.91 0.28
C GLU A 83 5.32 -1.66 1.14
N PHE A 84 4.97 -1.68 2.43
CA PHE A 84 5.24 -0.60 3.37
C PHE A 84 6.61 -0.73 4.06
N GLU A 85 7.30 -1.86 3.90
CA GLU A 85 8.58 -2.07 4.57
C GLU A 85 9.65 -1.06 4.10
N GLY A 86 10.36 -0.50 5.07
CA GLY A 86 11.36 0.55 4.82
C GLY A 86 10.78 1.93 4.49
N MET A 87 9.45 2.14 4.53
CA MET A 87 8.83 3.45 4.34
C MET A 87 8.18 4.04 5.61
N LEU A 88 7.93 3.20 6.61
CA LEU A 88 7.30 3.64 7.86
C LEU A 88 8.34 4.09 8.89
N PRO A 89 8.08 5.17 9.65
CA PRO A 89 8.91 5.51 10.79
C PRO A 89 8.88 4.37 11.81
N GLU A 90 9.99 4.20 12.53
CA GLU A 90 10.27 3.05 13.41
C GLU A 90 9.17 2.79 14.47
N GLY A 91 8.35 3.79 14.80
CA GLY A 91 7.22 3.67 15.73
C GLY A 91 5.90 3.18 15.13
N LEU A 92 5.70 3.27 13.80
CA LEU A 92 4.46 2.84 13.13
C LEU A 92 4.50 1.43 12.59
N ASN A 93 5.71 0.88 12.41
CA ASN A 93 5.91 -0.55 12.27
C ASN A 93 5.74 -1.26 13.63
N SER A 94 4.75 -0.85 14.43
CA SER A 94 4.46 -1.40 15.75
C SER A 94 4.00 -2.85 15.61
N ARG A 95 5.04 -3.69 15.65
CA ARG A 95 5.20 -5.10 15.98
C ARG A 95 4.22 -6.06 15.32
N PRO A 96 4.67 -6.93 14.39
CA PRO A 96 4.09 -8.27 14.31
C PRO A 96 4.11 -8.85 15.73
N SER A 97 2.94 -9.23 16.23
CA SER A 97 2.79 -9.86 17.54
C SER A 97 3.87 -10.92 17.73
N PRO A 98 4.63 -10.92 18.85
CA PRO A 98 5.40 -12.09 19.25
C PRO A 98 4.41 -13.13 19.80
N LEU A 99 3.56 -13.66 18.91
CA LEU A 99 2.86 -14.92 19.12
C LEU A 99 3.54 -15.97 18.24
N SER A 100 4.87 -16.06 18.37
CA SER A 100 5.58 -17.28 18.08
C SER A 100 5.52 -18.16 19.33
N ARG A 101 5.07 -19.38 19.06
CA ARG A 101 4.86 -20.52 19.94
C ARG A 101 6.17 -21.14 20.40
#